data_AF-A0A7Y2NTK6-F1
#
_entry.id   AF-A0A7Y2NTK6-F1
#
_cell.length_a   1.000
_cell.length_b   1.000
_cell.length_c   1.000
_cell.angle_alpha   90.00
_cell.angle_beta   90.00
_cell.angle_gamma   90.00
#
_symmetry.space_group_name_H-M   'P 1'
#
loop_
_entity.id
_entity.type
_entity.pdbx_description
1 polymer ?
#
loop_
_entity_poly.entity_id
_entity_poly.type
_entity_poly.pdbx_seq_one_letter_code
_entity_poly.pdbx_strand_id
1 'polypeptide(L)'
;MNAYELGARRGESGHIRAGRAKTPSRAERGTGGFLVNLGDGSGRSAEVYSFPTGHSPLRGIVELIVEADVTKETCGRMARATALQTSPLGGMTTTDVRVTLPDCDRVGDVIELKNLLQDMRLAGR
;
A
#
# COMPACT_ATOMS: atom_id res chain seq x y z
N MET A 1 -0.03 4.44 0.18
CA MET A 1 -0.28 3.03 0.57
C MET A 1 0.47 2.71 1.86
N ASN A 2 -0.11 1.90 2.74
CA ASN A 2 0.52 1.40 3.97
C ASN A 2 0.49 -0.14 3.96
N ALA A 3 1.63 -0.76 4.23
CA ALA A 3 1.75 -2.19 4.46
C ALA A 3 2.30 -2.43 5.87
N TYR A 4 1.56 -3.14 6.70
CA TYR A 4 1.94 -3.47 8.07
C TYR A 4 2.38 -4.93 8.13
N GLU A 5 3.70 -5.15 8.04
CA GLU A 5 4.29 -6.48 8.06
C GLU A 5 4.23 -7.10 9.46
N LEU A 6 3.73 -8.34 9.55
CA LEU A 6 3.87 -9.20 10.73
C LEU A 6 3.29 -8.57 12.02
N GLY A 7 2.19 -7.82 11.90
CA GLY A 7 1.52 -7.17 13.04
C GLY A 7 2.18 -5.86 13.49
N ALA A 8 3.06 -5.28 12.67
CA ALA A 8 3.64 -3.97 12.94
C ALA A 8 2.56 -2.90 13.09
N ARG A 9 2.79 -1.96 14.02
CA ARG A 9 1.94 -0.78 14.21
C ARG A 9 2.46 0.43 13.46
N ARG A 10 1.63 1.48 13.39
CA ARG A 10 1.99 2.77 12.81
C ARG A 10 3.30 3.30 13.38
N GLY A 11 4.29 3.43 12.51
CA GLY A 11 5.60 4.00 12.84
C GLY A 11 6.66 2.98 13.24
N GLU A 12 6.28 1.72 13.41
CA GLU A 12 7.22 0.63 13.69
C GLU A 12 8.02 0.24 12.43
N SER A 13 9.01 -0.64 12.60
CA SER A 13 9.94 -1.01 11.53
C SER A 13 9.27 -1.74 10.34
N GLY A 14 8.22 -2.51 10.63
CA GLY A 14 7.41 -3.24 9.64
C GLY A 14 6.27 -2.41 9.03
N HIS A 15 6.13 -1.13 9.38
CA HIS A 15 5.20 -0.23 8.69
C HIS A 15 5.88 0.38 7.45
N ILE A 16 5.54 -0.15 6.28
CA ILE A 16 6.10 0.24 5.00
C ILE A 16 5.13 1.20 4.29
N ARG A 17 5.64 2.38 3.89
CA ARG A 17 4.91 3.43 3.16
C ARG A 17 5.88 4.30 2.38
N ALA A 18 5.39 5.20 1.50
CA ALA A 18 6.24 6.07 0.68
C ALA A 18 7.38 6.76 1.45
N GLY A 19 7.06 7.43 2.57
CA GLY A 19 8.06 8.12 3.41
C GLY A 19 8.94 7.20 4.28
N ARG A 20 8.74 5.88 4.21
CA ARG A 20 9.52 4.86 4.93
C ARG A 20 9.70 3.61 4.07
N ALA A 21 9.91 3.83 2.77
CA ALA A 21 10.12 2.73 1.84
C ALA A 21 11.36 1.93 2.25
N LYS A 22 11.29 0.62 2.04
CA LYS A 22 12.44 -0.28 2.20
C LYS A 22 13.01 -0.62 0.83
N THR A 23 14.19 -1.23 0.82
CA THR A 23 14.89 -1.54 -0.42
C THR A 23 14.52 -2.94 -0.93
N PRO A 24 14.56 -3.17 -2.26
CA PRO A 24 14.36 -4.50 -2.85
C PRO A 24 15.22 -5.60 -2.24
N SER A 25 16.42 -5.27 -1.75
CA SER A 25 17.33 -6.23 -1.13
C SER A 25 16.77 -6.94 0.12
N ARG A 26 15.75 -6.39 0.79
CA ARG A 26 15.02 -7.12 1.86
C ARG A 26 14.25 -8.31 1.29
N ALA A 27 13.61 -8.11 0.13
CA ALA A 27 12.85 -9.15 -0.53
C ALA A 27 13.78 -10.24 -1.06
N GLU A 28 14.92 -9.87 -1.66
CA GLU A 28 15.96 -10.81 -2.09
C GLU A 28 16.43 -11.72 -0.93
N ARG A 29 16.63 -11.14 0.26
CA ARG A 29 17.01 -11.90 1.47
C ARG A 29 15.83 -12.61 2.15
N GLY A 30 14.59 -12.45 1.67
CA GLY A 30 13.40 -13.04 2.29
C GLY A 30 13.01 -12.46 3.65
N THR A 31 13.56 -11.29 4.02
CA THR A 31 13.42 -10.68 5.36
C THR A 31 12.32 -9.62 5.46
N GLY A 32 11.56 -9.42 4.38
CA GLY A 32 10.37 -8.58 4.35
C GLY A 32 10.13 -8.01 2.95
N GLY A 33 9.12 -7.15 2.85
CA GLY A 33 8.74 -6.47 1.63
C GLY A 33 9.42 -5.12 1.44
N PHE A 34 9.04 -4.47 0.35
CA PHE A 34 9.50 -3.14 -0.02
C PHE A 34 8.42 -2.40 -0.83
N LEU A 35 8.56 -1.08 -0.89
CA LEU A 35 7.66 -0.21 -1.64
C LEU A 35 8.47 0.60 -2.64
N VAL A 36 7.99 0.67 -3.88
CA VAL A 36 8.55 1.53 -4.93
C VAL A 36 7.49 2.53 -5.36
N ASN A 37 7.90 3.78 -5.48
CA ASN A 37 7.08 4.82 -6.10
C ASN A 37 7.56 5.04 -7.52
N LEU A 38 6.64 4.93 -8.47
CA LEU A 38 6.86 5.14 -9.90
C LEU A 38 6.16 6.44 -10.32
N GLY A 39 6.82 7.22 -11.16
CA GLY A 39 6.35 8.53 -11.61
C GLY A 39 7.30 9.66 -11.20
N ASP A 40 7.19 10.79 -11.88
CA ASP A 40 8.05 11.96 -11.73
C ASP A 40 7.36 13.14 -11.03
N GLY A 41 6.14 12.92 -10.52
CA GLY A 41 5.31 13.96 -9.89
C GLY A 41 4.48 14.78 -10.90
N SER A 42 4.67 14.59 -12.20
CA SER A 42 3.92 15.27 -13.26
C SER A 42 3.05 14.30 -14.06
N GLY A 43 2.01 13.78 -13.42
CA GLY A 43 1.00 12.94 -14.09
C GLY A 43 0.66 11.69 -13.29
N ARG A 44 0.57 10.55 -13.99
CA ARG A 44 0.23 9.27 -13.35
C ARG A 44 1.41 8.75 -12.56
N SER A 45 1.17 8.47 -11.28
CA SER A 45 2.10 7.76 -10.41
C SER A 45 1.54 6.39 -10.03
N ALA A 46 2.40 5.51 -9.52
CA ALA A 46 2.00 4.25 -8.94
C ALA A 46 2.86 3.95 -7.70
N GLU A 47 2.22 3.46 -6.64
CA GLU A 47 2.91 2.86 -5.49
C GLU A 47 2.82 1.34 -5.63
N VAL A 48 3.95 0.65 -5.64
CA VAL A 48 4.04 -0.80 -5.81
C VAL A 48 4.68 -1.41 -4.58
N TYR A 49 3.90 -2.18 -3.82
CA TYR A 49 4.40 -2.96 -2.69
C TYR A 49 4.60 -4.41 -3.10
N SER A 50 5.74 -4.98 -2.70
CA SER A 50 6.12 -6.35 -3.05
C SER A 50 6.65 -7.10 -1.84
N PHE A 51 6.25 -8.37 -1.68
CA PHE A 51 6.72 -9.28 -0.62
C PHE A 51 7.13 -10.65 -1.20
N PRO A 52 8.29 -11.21 -0.83
CA PRO A 52 8.85 -12.44 -1.42
C PRO A 52 8.19 -13.73 -0.89
N THR A 53 6.94 -14.00 -1.25
CA THR A 53 6.20 -15.20 -0.77
C THR A 53 6.82 -16.54 -1.21
N GLY A 54 7.61 -16.54 -2.29
CA GLY A 54 8.18 -17.77 -2.88
C GLY A 54 9.36 -18.39 -2.14
N HIS A 55 10.05 -17.66 -1.26
CA HIS A 55 11.26 -18.12 -0.56
C HIS A 55 11.49 -17.41 0.79
N SER A 56 10.51 -16.67 1.31
CA SER A 56 10.60 -16.09 2.66
C SER A 56 10.27 -17.15 3.71
N PRO A 57 11.08 -17.29 4.78
CA PRO A 57 10.75 -18.15 5.91
C PRO A 57 9.67 -17.53 6.82
N LEU A 58 9.29 -16.27 6.58
CA LEU A 58 8.39 -15.51 7.45
C LEU A 58 6.94 -16.03 7.35
N ARG A 59 6.30 -16.13 8.51
CA ARG A 59 4.89 -16.54 8.67
C ARG A 59 4.13 -15.41 9.36
N GLY A 60 2.90 -15.15 8.93
CA GLY A 60 2.08 -14.08 9.49
C GLY A 60 1.17 -13.43 8.47
N ILE A 61 0.82 -12.18 8.72
CA ILE A 61 -0.04 -11.38 7.85
C ILE A 61 0.69 -10.08 7.51
N VAL A 62 0.55 -9.62 6.27
CA VAL A 62 0.78 -8.23 5.91
C VAL A 62 -0.56 -7.58 5.70
N GLU A 63 -0.92 -6.66 6.60
CA GLU A 63 -2.14 -5.88 6.49
C GLU A 63 -1.92 -4.73 5.50
N LEU A 64 -2.81 -4.60 4.51
CA LEU A 64 -2.68 -3.63 3.42
C LEU A 64 -3.79 -2.58 3.50
N ILE A 65 -3.39 -1.33 3.73
CA ILE A 65 -4.32 -0.21 3.88
C ILE A 65 -3.97 0.89 2.86
N VAL A 66 -4.97 1.38 2.14
CA VAL A 66 -4.83 2.56 1.30
C VAL A 66 -5.51 3.74 1.97
N GLU A 67 -4.76 4.81 2.16
CA GLU A 67 -5.21 6.07 2.75
C GLU A 67 -5.17 7.16 1.69
N ALA A 68 -6.16 8.06 1.71
CA ALA A 68 -6.18 9.28 0.92
C ALA A 68 -6.19 10.49 1.86
N ASP A 69 -5.12 11.29 1.77
CA ASP A 69 -4.95 12.49 2.58
C ASP A 69 -5.79 13.64 2.00
N VAL A 70 -6.54 14.33 2.86
CA VAL A 70 -7.26 15.55 2.51
C VAL A 70 -6.29 16.72 2.63
N THR A 71 -5.77 17.20 1.49
CA THR A 71 -4.87 18.35 1.42
C THR A 71 -5.56 19.54 0.77
N LYS A 72 -4.91 20.71 0.76
CA LYS A 72 -5.45 21.90 0.07
C LYS A 72 -5.60 21.67 -1.44
N GLU A 73 -4.79 20.78 -2.00
CA GLU A 73 -4.76 20.45 -3.42
C GLU A 73 -5.81 19.40 -3.79
N THR A 74 -6.27 18.58 -2.83
CA THR A 74 -7.18 17.45 -3.06
C THR A 74 -8.58 17.62 -2.46
N CYS A 75 -8.78 18.52 -1.49
CA CYS A 75 -10.08 18.75 -0.84
C CYS A 75 -11.19 19.14 -1.83
N GLY A 76 -12.41 18.65 -1.59
CA GLY A 76 -13.60 18.86 -2.41
C GLY A 76 -13.51 18.26 -3.82
N ARG A 77 -12.46 17.48 -4.12
CA ARG A 77 -12.24 16.88 -5.45
C ARG A 77 -12.50 15.38 -5.39
N MET A 78 -12.84 14.82 -6.54
CA MET A 78 -12.89 13.37 -6.71
C MET A 78 -11.51 12.84 -7.12
N ALA A 79 -10.95 11.99 -6.26
CA ALA A 79 -9.79 11.18 -6.60
C ALA A 79 -10.21 9.95 -7.41
N ARG A 80 -9.38 9.62 -8.41
CA ARG A 80 -9.51 8.40 -9.21
C ARG A 80 -8.20 7.64 -9.18
N ALA A 81 -8.28 6.32 -9.00
CA ALA A 81 -7.14 5.43 -9.07
C ALA A 81 -7.59 4.04 -9.55
N THR A 82 -6.62 3.18 -9.82
CA THR A 82 -6.86 1.76 -10.07
C THR A 82 -5.98 0.98 -9.13
N ALA A 83 -6.57 0.11 -8.31
CA ALA A 83 -5.84 -0.81 -7.46
C ALA A 83 -5.63 -2.13 -8.21
N LEU A 84 -4.40 -2.63 -8.19
CA LEU A 84 -4.01 -3.90 -8.78
C LEU A 84 -3.42 -4.76 -7.67
N GLN A 85 -3.93 -5.99 -7.52
CA GLN A 85 -3.40 -6.94 -6.56
C GLN A 85 -3.22 -8.31 -7.19
N THR A 86 -1.99 -8.82 -7.17
CA THR A 86 -1.67 -10.17 -7.65
C THR A 86 -1.98 -11.22 -6.59
N SER A 87 -2.42 -12.40 -7.03
CA SER A 87 -2.65 -13.55 -6.15
C SER A 87 -1.45 -14.50 -6.17
N PRO A 88 -1.07 -15.10 -5.03
CA PRO A 88 -0.05 -16.15 -4.98
C PRO A 88 -0.36 -17.38 -5.85
N LEU A 89 -1.66 -17.63 -6.12
CA LEU A 89 -2.12 -18.75 -6.95
C LEU A 89 -2.20 -18.39 -8.44
N GLY A 90 -1.73 -17.21 -8.82
CA GLY A 90 -1.87 -16.65 -10.16
C GLY A 90 -3.13 -15.79 -10.31
N GLY A 91 -3.09 -14.88 -11.30
CA GLY A 91 -4.14 -13.91 -11.56
C GLY A 91 -3.92 -12.55 -10.88
N MET A 92 -4.74 -11.58 -11.27
CA MET A 92 -4.69 -10.21 -10.80
C MET A 92 -6.12 -9.70 -10.59
N THR A 93 -6.39 -9.14 -9.41
CA THR A 93 -7.61 -8.40 -9.12
C THR A 93 -7.38 -6.93 -9.48
N THR A 94 -8.33 -6.36 -10.21
CA THR A 94 -8.32 -4.94 -10.62
C THR A 94 -9.57 -4.27 -10.08
N THR A 95 -9.40 -3.19 -9.33
CA THR A 95 -10.49 -2.43 -8.74
C THR A 95 -10.35 -0.97 -9.10
N ASP A 96 -11.36 -0.41 -9.78
CA ASP A 96 -11.43 1.03 -10.03
C ASP A 96 -11.88 1.77 -8.77
N VAL A 97 -11.12 2.80 -8.42
CA VAL A 97 -11.32 3.61 -7.22
C VAL A 97 -11.84 4.97 -7.62
N ARG A 98 -12.96 5.37 -7.04
CA ARG A 98 -13.52 6.72 -7.13
C ARG A 98 -13.93 7.17 -5.73
N VAL A 99 -13.27 8.20 -5.23
CA VAL A 99 -13.46 8.69 -3.86
C VAL A 99 -13.60 10.20 -3.92
N THR A 100 -14.70 10.72 -3.40
CA THR A 100 -14.86 12.17 -3.21
C THR A 100 -14.21 12.54 -1.88
N LEU A 101 -13.19 13.39 -1.93
CA LEU A 101 -12.58 13.91 -0.71
C LEU A 101 -13.51 14.96 -0.06
N PRO A 102 -13.56 15.01 1.29
CA PRO A 102 -14.26 16.05 2.03
C PRO A 102 -13.86 17.47 1.62
N ASP A 103 -14.69 18.43 2.02
CA ASP A 103 -14.47 19.85 1.81
C ASP A 103 -13.19 20.36 2.50
N CYS A 104 -12.74 21.55 2.08
CA CYS A 104 -11.44 22.11 2.49
C CYS A 104 -11.39 22.58 3.95
N ASP A 105 -12.52 22.55 4.68
CA ASP A 105 -12.58 22.72 6.13
C ASP A 105 -12.08 21.46 6.89
N ARG A 106 -11.95 20.33 6.20
CA ARG A 106 -11.44 19.04 6.72
C ARG A 106 -10.00 18.74 6.28
N VAL A 107 -9.23 19.73 5.85
CA VAL A 107 -7.81 19.54 5.51
C VAL A 107 -7.05 18.98 6.72
N GLY A 108 -6.26 17.91 6.47
CA GLY A 108 -5.56 17.14 7.49
C GLY A 108 -6.26 15.83 7.86
N ASP A 109 -7.51 15.65 7.45
CA ASP A 109 -8.18 14.35 7.55
C ASP A 109 -7.52 13.30 6.65
N VAL A 110 -7.73 12.05 7.02
CA VAL A 110 -7.28 10.88 6.26
C VAL A 110 -8.48 9.96 6.04
N ILE A 111 -8.75 9.63 4.78
CA ILE A 111 -9.79 8.68 4.41
C ILE A 111 -9.14 7.32 4.21
N GLU A 112 -9.53 6.35 5.01
CA GLU A 112 -9.15 4.96 4.80
C GLU A 112 -10.06 4.30 3.76
N LEU A 113 -9.48 3.78 2.69
CA LEU A 113 -10.19 3.06 1.64
C LEU A 113 -10.36 1.58 2.02
N LYS A 114 -11.36 1.36 2.87
CA LYS A 114 -11.65 0.03 3.43
C LYS A 114 -11.94 -1.00 2.34
N ASN A 115 -11.42 -2.20 2.53
CA ASN A 115 -11.61 -3.36 1.65
C ASN A 115 -11.12 -3.16 0.20
N LEU A 116 -10.24 -2.19 -0.05
CA LEU A 116 -9.68 -1.98 -1.39
C LEU A 116 -8.66 -3.06 -1.78
N LEU A 117 -7.81 -3.45 -0.83
CA LEU A 117 -6.83 -4.51 -0.97
C LEU A 117 -7.10 -5.60 0.05
N GLN A 118 -6.81 -6.84 -0.30
CA GLN A 118 -6.86 -7.97 0.61
C GLN A 118 -5.54 -8.11 1.38
N ASP A 119 -5.61 -8.49 2.65
CA ASP A 119 -4.41 -8.80 3.42
C ASP A 119 -3.66 -10.01 2.85
N MET A 120 -2.33 -9.94 2.88
CA MET A 120 -1.50 -11.05 2.42
C MET A 120 -1.19 -12.00 3.57
N ARG A 121 -1.64 -13.25 3.45
CA ARG A 121 -1.28 -14.32 4.39
C ARG A 121 0.03 -14.96 3.96
N LEU A 122 1.00 -14.95 4.86
CA LEU A 122 2.32 -15.52 4.66
C LEU A 122 2.38 -16.90 5.32
N ALA A 123 2.56 -17.94 4.51
CA ALA A 123 2.62 -19.33 5.00
C ALA A 123 4.04 -19.78 5.38
N GLY A 124 5.07 -19.00 5.06
CA GLY A 124 6.47 -19.41 5.12
C GLY A 124 6.78 -20.52 4.11
N ARG A 125 8.03 -20.61 3.66
CA ARG A 125 8.52 -21.73 2.86
C ARG A 125 9.70 -22.41 3.52
#